data_AF-A0A947HZB9-F1
#
_entry.id   AF-A0A947HZB9-F1
#
_cell.length_a   1.000
_cell.length_b   1.000
_cell.length_c   1.000
_cell.angle_alpha   90.00
_cell.angle_beta   90.00
_cell.angle_gamma   90.00
#
_symmetry.space_group_name_H-M   'P 1'
#
loop_
_entity.id
_entity.type
_entity.pdbx_description
1 polymer ?
#
loop_
_entity_poly.entity_id
_entity_poly.type
_entity_poly.pdbx_seq_one_letter_code
_entity_poly.pdbx_strand_id
1 'polypeptide(L)'
;MRIATAHAYDASIQNLQKRQQDLAESQMQLTSGKRVNSASDDPTAAARAERALASIARSDANKRSLDASRNVMNITESALGDTVELMQTARETLVAAGNGTYSDGERKALATKLREIRNQLLSVANRPDGGGGFVFGGQGSATPPFVDGNTGVTFVGQGGETLASSSEKLNLTVDGDQVWLKARSGNGVFTTAQGTNANTSGPNSGTGWITSGTVTAPSQLPYPTPSGGSSPSYSVRFNVSGGTTTYDVLDNSTAPATTLSSGQPYNSGKTIDITGKGMSVSIAGAPADGDRFTIGEATNNLNMFSSLDKTIAALSQTNAPSSSIQQAVNTGMTEIDSVLGNVQAARSAVGESLNRMDGIESRIETLKLAAATEKSNAEDLDMTEAISNFQNRQTGYQAALQSYASVQKLSLFQYING
;
A
#
# COMPACT_ATOMS: atom_id res chain seq x y z
N MET A 1 88.68 14.83 19.07
CA MET A 1 87.94 14.48 17.82
C MET A 1 87.29 13.09 17.82
N ARG A 2 87.66 12.14 18.69
CA ARG A 2 87.02 10.79 18.77
C ARG A 2 85.53 10.76 19.16
N ILE A 3 85.06 11.74 19.93
CA ILE A 3 83.64 11.81 20.37
C ILE A 3 82.75 12.33 19.24
N ALA A 4 83.25 13.24 18.40
CA ALA A 4 82.50 13.79 17.26
C ALA A 4 82.27 12.75 16.14
N THR A 5 83.20 11.81 15.93
CA THR A 5 83.07 10.74 14.93
C THR A 5 82.10 9.63 15.36
N ALA A 6 82.05 9.28 16.66
CA ALA A 6 81.07 8.31 17.18
C ALA A 6 79.63 8.85 17.06
N HIS A 7 79.39 10.11 17.42
CA HIS A 7 78.07 10.74 17.24
C HIS A 7 77.65 10.87 15.77
N ALA A 8 78.59 11.14 14.86
CA ALA A 8 78.29 11.19 13.42
C ALA A 8 77.91 9.80 12.87
N TYR A 9 78.54 8.74 13.37
CA TYR A 9 78.24 7.36 12.99
C TYR A 9 76.85 6.93 13.49
N ASP A 10 76.56 7.14 14.78
CA ASP A 10 75.25 6.79 15.35
C ASP A 10 74.12 7.59 14.69
N ALA A 11 74.33 8.89 14.43
CA ALA A 11 73.37 9.72 13.70
C ALA A 11 73.14 9.22 12.27
N SER A 12 74.18 8.72 11.59
CA SER A 12 74.04 8.18 10.23
C SER A 12 73.27 6.86 10.19
N ILE A 13 73.50 5.95 11.16
CA ILE A 13 72.75 4.70 11.29
C ILE A 13 71.29 4.97 11.63
N GLN A 14 71.02 5.88 12.58
CA GLN A 14 69.65 6.28 12.93
C GLN A 14 68.90 6.87 11.72
N ASN A 15 69.57 7.71 10.91
CA ASN A 15 68.99 8.22 9.67
C ASN A 15 68.72 7.12 8.63
N LEU A 16 69.60 6.13 8.54
CA LEU A 16 69.48 5.02 7.60
C LEU A 16 68.35 4.07 7.99
N GLN A 17 68.24 3.74 9.28
CA GLN A 17 67.12 2.98 9.85
C GLN A 17 65.79 3.71 9.65
N LYS A 18 65.75 5.03 9.87
CA LYS A 18 64.55 5.84 9.61
C LYS A 18 64.14 5.79 8.14
N ARG A 19 65.08 5.98 7.21
CA ARG A 19 64.79 5.89 5.76
C ARG A 19 64.34 4.49 5.32
N GLN A 20 64.90 3.45 5.92
CA GLN A 20 64.46 2.07 5.68
C GLN A 20 63.02 1.85 6.15
N GLN A 21 62.66 2.39 7.32
CA GLN A 21 61.30 2.35 7.85
C GLN A 21 60.32 3.12 6.95
N ASP A 22 60.67 4.35 6.54
CA ASP A 22 59.85 5.19 5.66
C ASP A 22 59.61 4.52 4.28
N LEU A 23 60.60 3.78 3.76
CA LEU A 23 60.50 3.04 2.51
C LEU A 23 59.58 1.82 2.65
N ALA A 24 59.73 1.07 3.74
CA ALA A 24 58.88 -0.09 4.04
C ALA A 24 57.41 0.33 4.23
N GLU A 25 57.17 1.46 4.89
CA GLU A 25 55.83 2.03 5.04
C GLU A 25 55.21 2.43 3.70
N SER A 26 55.94 3.16 2.86
CA SER A 26 55.46 3.48 1.50
C SER A 26 55.20 2.24 0.66
N GLN A 27 56.00 1.17 0.81
CA GLN A 27 55.74 -0.10 0.16
C GLN A 27 54.44 -0.75 0.66
N MET A 28 54.16 -0.71 1.96
CA MET A 28 52.90 -1.20 2.53
C MET A 28 51.70 -0.38 2.03
N GLN A 29 51.82 0.94 1.96
CA GLN A 29 50.76 1.82 1.43
C GLN A 29 50.50 1.54 -0.06
N LEU A 30 51.54 1.38 -0.87
CA LEU A 30 51.41 1.03 -2.30
C LEU A 30 50.80 -0.36 -2.54
N THR A 31 51.15 -1.34 -1.70
CA THR A 31 50.62 -2.71 -1.84
C THR A 31 49.19 -2.85 -1.33
N SER A 32 48.83 -2.12 -0.27
CA SER A 32 47.45 -2.09 0.26
C SER A 32 46.52 -1.13 -0.50
N GLY A 33 47.09 -0.15 -1.21
CA GLY A 33 46.36 0.94 -1.87
C GLY A 33 45.71 1.94 -0.91
N LYS A 34 46.07 1.89 0.37
CA LYS A 34 45.51 2.72 1.42
C LYS A 34 46.58 3.62 2.01
N ARG A 35 46.23 4.87 2.23
CA ARG A 35 47.04 5.84 2.98
C ARG A 35 47.06 5.51 4.46
N VAL A 36 45.93 5.07 5.00
CA VAL A 36 45.76 4.72 6.42
C VAL A 36 45.47 3.23 6.51
N ASN A 37 46.44 2.45 6.96
CA ASN A 37 46.30 1.00 7.05
C ASN A 37 46.02 0.56 8.50
N SER A 38 46.53 1.30 9.48
CA SER A 38 46.24 1.12 10.90
C SER A 38 45.73 2.42 11.53
N ALA A 39 44.94 2.31 12.61
CA ALA A 39 44.46 3.49 13.35
C ALA A 39 45.60 4.32 13.97
N SER A 40 46.78 3.71 14.13
CA SER A 40 47.99 4.39 14.62
C SER A 40 48.61 5.32 13.57
N ASP A 41 48.35 5.11 12.27
CA ASP A 41 48.94 5.89 11.19
C ASP A 41 48.31 7.30 11.11
N ASP A 42 46.98 7.37 11.26
CA ASP A 42 46.22 8.63 11.34
C ASP A 42 44.88 8.38 12.08
N PRO A 43 44.81 8.62 13.41
CA PRO A 43 43.62 8.32 14.21
C PRO A 43 42.41 9.16 13.79
N THR A 44 42.62 10.34 13.20
CA THR A 44 41.52 11.21 12.77
C THR A 44 40.88 10.75 11.47
N ALA A 45 41.70 10.29 10.52
CA ALA A 45 41.21 9.70 9.28
C ALA A 45 40.58 8.32 9.52
N ALA A 46 41.19 7.49 10.38
CA ALA A 46 40.60 6.23 10.79
C ALA A 46 39.21 6.43 11.42
N ALA A 47 39.05 7.41 12.32
CA ALA A 47 37.74 7.73 12.92
C ALA A 47 36.71 8.25 11.90
N ARG A 48 37.13 8.93 10.83
CA ARG A 48 36.25 9.35 9.73
C ARG A 48 35.83 8.16 8.86
N ALA A 49 36.78 7.30 8.49
CA ALA A 49 36.53 6.08 7.72
C ALA A 49 35.55 5.15 8.45
N GLU A 50 35.72 4.95 9.76
CA GLU A 50 34.81 4.14 10.58
C GLU A 50 33.38 4.71 10.64
N ARG A 51 33.25 6.03 10.81
CA ARG A 51 31.92 6.69 10.76
C ARG A 51 31.26 6.52 9.40
N ALA A 52 32.04 6.66 8.33
CA ALA A 52 31.56 6.45 6.97
C ALA A 52 31.13 4.98 6.73
N LEU A 53 31.91 4.01 7.20
CA LEU A 53 31.55 2.58 7.16
C LEU A 53 30.25 2.29 7.90
N ALA A 54 30.07 2.83 9.11
CA ALA A 54 28.82 2.69 9.85
C ALA A 54 27.61 3.30 9.10
N SER A 55 27.81 4.42 8.40
CA SER A 55 26.79 5.03 7.54
C SER A 55 26.43 4.14 6.35
N ILE A 56 27.43 3.56 5.66
CA ILE A 56 27.22 2.62 4.55
C ILE A 56 26.42 1.40 5.02
N ALA A 57 26.81 0.81 6.15
CA ALA A 57 26.12 -0.35 6.71
C ALA A 57 24.64 -0.05 7.05
N ARG A 58 24.35 1.16 7.55
CA ARG A 58 22.98 1.63 7.78
C ARG A 58 22.20 1.80 6.48
N SER A 59 22.80 2.42 5.46
CA SER A 59 22.19 2.54 4.14
C SER A 59 21.86 1.18 3.51
N ASP A 60 22.74 0.19 3.67
CA ASP A 60 22.50 -1.18 3.18
C ASP A 60 21.36 -1.88 3.92
N ALA A 61 21.27 -1.73 5.25
CA ALA A 61 20.14 -2.25 6.02
C ALA A 61 18.81 -1.60 5.61
N ASN A 62 18.82 -0.28 5.37
CA ASN A 62 17.66 0.44 4.88
C ASN A 62 17.26 0.00 3.47
N LYS A 63 18.23 -0.23 2.56
CA LYS A 63 17.95 -0.73 1.19
C LYS A 63 17.27 -2.10 1.23
N ARG A 64 17.77 -3.04 2.06
CA ARG A 64 17.11 -4.35 2.22
C ARG A 64 15.67 -4.25 2.73
N SER A 65 15.43 -3.33 3.66
CA SER A 65 14.08 -3.08 4.19
C SER A 65 13.15 -2.48 3.13
N LEU A 66 13.68 -1.57 2.30
CA LEU A 66 12.99 -0.98 1.17
C LEU A 66 12.64 -2.05 0.12
N ASP A 67 13.59 -2.91 -0.24
CA ASP A 67 13.39 -3.97 -1.23
C ASP A 67 12.30 -4.96 -0.78
N ALA A 68 12.28 -5.33 0.52
CA ALA A 68 11.23 -6.17 1.09
C ALA A 68 9.84 -5.51 0.99
N SER A 69 9.75 -4.24 1.36
CA SER A 69 8.51 -3.46 1.27
C SER A 69 8.04 -3.27 -0.17
N ARG A 70 8.96 -2.99 -1.09
CA ARG A 70 8.66 -2.87 -2.53
C ARG A 70 8.15 -4.19 -3.12
N ASN A 71 8.75 -5.32 -2.73
CA ASN A 71 8.27 -6.63 -3.16
C ASN A 71 6.80 -6.86 -2.74
N VAL A 72 6.46 -6.58 -1.48
CA VAL A 72 5.07 -6.69 -1.01
C VAL A 72 4.14 -5.75 -1.76
N MET A 73 4.54 -4.48 -1.97
CA MET A 73 3.70 -3.52 -2.69
C MET A 73 3.48 -3.91 -4.15
N ASN A 74 4.47 -4.50 -4.83
CA ASN A 74 4.30 -5.02 -6.18
C ASN A 74 3.31 -6.19 -6.24
N ILE A 75 3.38 -7.12 -5.28
CA ILE A 75 2.42 -8.23 -5.19
C ILE A 75 1.01 -7.70 -4.89
N THR A 76 0.92 -6.72 -3.99
CA THR A 76 -0.33 -6.05 -3.62
C THR A 76 -0.95 -5.35 -4.83
N GLU A 77 -0.17 -4.55 -5.56
CA GLU A 77 -0.59 -3.87 -6.78
C GLU A 77 -1.11 -4.84 -7.85
N SER A 78 -0.39 -5.95 -8.07
CA SER A 78 -0.83 -7.01 -9.00
C SER A 78 -2.14 -7.63 -8.54
N ALA A 79 -2.28 -7.96 -7.25
CA ALA A 79 -3.49 -8.57 -6.71
C ALA A 79 -4.71 -7.62 -6.77
N LEU A 80 -4.50 -6.32 -6.57
CA LEU A 80 -5.54 -5.31 -6.76
C LEU A 80 -5.91 -5.16 -8.24
N GLY A 81 -4.93 -5.31 -9.15
CA GLY A 81 -5.16 -5.42 -10.59
C GLY A 81 -6.06 -6.60 -10.96
N ASP A 82 -5.73 -7.80 -10.47
CA ASP A 82 -6.54 -9.02 -10.68
C ASP A 82 -7.98 -8.82 -10.15
N THR A 83 -8.11 -8.17 -8.99
CA THR A 83 -9.42 -7.87 -8.38
C THR A 83 -10.27 -6.98 -9.30
N VAL A 84 -9.67 -5.95 -9.92
CA VAL A 84 -10.37 -5.06 -10.84
C VAL A 84 -10.91 -5.83 -12.06
N GLU A 85 -10.11 -6.72 -12.66
CA GLU A 85 -10.53 -7.54 -13.80
C GLU A 85 -11.66 -8.52 -13.43
N LEU A 86 -11.54 -9.19 -12.29
CA LEU A 86 -12.58 -10.09 -11.77
C LEU A 86 -13.90 -9.34 -11.50
N MET A 87 -13.82 -8.14 -10.94
CA MET A 87 -15.00 -7.31 -10.66
C MET A 87 -15.66 -6.80 -11.95
N GLN A 88 -14.88 -6.48 -12.98
CA GLN A 88 -15.43 -6.16 -14.31
C GLN A 88 -16.16 -7.37 -14.91
N THR A 89 -15.60 -8.57 -14.79
CA THR A 89 -16.23 -9.81 -15.25
C THR A 89 -17.52 -10.12 -14.46
N ALA A 90 -17.53 -9.83 -13.15
CA ALA A 90 -18.73 -9.95 -12.32
C ALA A 90 -19.81 -8.98 -12.79
N ARG A 91 -19.43 -7.72 -13.06
CA ARG A 91 -20.32 -6.68 -13.60
C ARG A 91 -20.94 -7.10 -14.93
N GLU A 92 -20.15 -7.60 -15.88
CA GLU A 92 -20.66 -8.13 -17.15
C GLU A 92 -21.67 -9.26 -16.95
N THR A 93 -21.37 -10.16 -16.00
CA THR A 93 -22.25 -11.28 -15.66
C THR A 93 -23.56 -10.80 -15.02
N LEU A 94 -23.52 -9.73 -14.22
CA LEU A 94 -24.72 -9.10 -13.66
C LEU A 94 -25.55 -8.36 -14.70
N VAL A 95 -24.92 -7.66 -15.65
CA VAL A 95 -25.63 -7.05 -16.78
C VAL A 95 -26.41 -8.11 -17.55
N ALA A 96 -25.79 -9.25 -17.83
CA ALA A 96 -26.48 -10.39 -18.45
C ALA A 96 -27.62 -10.89 -17.56
N ALA A 97 -27.40 -11.04 -16.25
CA ALA A 97 -28.42 -11.49 -15.31
C ALA A 97 -29.63 -10.54 -15.19
N GLY A 98 -29.45 -9.26 -15.52
CA GLY A 98 -30.51 -8.26 -15.63
C GLY A 98 -31.46 -8.48 -16.81
N ASN A 99 -31.19 -9.41 -17.72
CA ASN A 99 -32.09 -9.72 -18.82
C ASN A 99 -33.37 -10.40 -18.31
N GLY A 100 -34.49 -9.69 -18.39
CA GLY A 100 -35.80 -10.15 -17.93
C GLY A 100 -36.39 -11.33 -18.70
N THR A 101 -35.84 -11.69 -19.87
CA THR A 101 -36.31 -12.84 -20.65
C THR A 101 -35.68 -14.17 -20.25
N TYR A 102 -34.65 -14.15 -19.38
CA TYR A 102 -34.00 -15.38 -18.95
C TYR A 102 -34.89 -16.24 -18.08
N SER A 103 -34.74 -17.55 -18.26
CA SER A 103 -35.31 -18.59 -17.42
C SER A 103 -34.56 -18.71 -16.08
N ASP A 104 -35.18 -19.39 -15.12
CA ASP A 104 -34.52 -19.74 -13.85
C ASP A 104 -33.26 -20.57 -14.06
N GLY A 105 -33.24 -21.44 -15.07
CA GLY A 105 -32.08 -22.26 -15.41
C GLY A 105 -30.90 -21.41 -15.87
N GLU A 106 -31.14 -20.45 -16.76
CA GLU A 106 -30.12 -19.52 -17.25
C GLU A 106 -29.60 -18.61 -16.13
N ARG A 107 -30.49 -18.11 -15.26
CA ARG A 107 -30.09 -17.32 -14.08
C ARG A 107 -29.21 -18.11 -13.11
N LYS A 108 -29.52 -19.38 -12.85
CA LYS A 108 -28.69 -20.26 -12.01
C LYS A 108 -27.31 -20.52 -12.62
N ALA A 109 -27.20 -20.59 -13.94
CA ALA A 109 -25.91 -20.69 -14.62
C ALA A 109 -25.06 -19.43 -14.40
N LEU A 110 -25.66 -18.24 -14.51
CA LEU A 110 -24.98 -16.96 -14.21
C LEU A 110 -24.59 -16.85 -12.73
N ALA A 111 -25.45 -17.28 -11.81
CA ALA A 111 -25.14 -17.35 -10.39
C ALA A 111 -23.94 -18.26 -10.09
N THR A 112 -23.80 -19.36 -10.85
CA THR A 112 -22.64 -20.26 -10.74
C THR A 112 -21.37 -19.60 -11.22
N LYS A 113 -21.43 -18.84 -12.32
CA LYS A 113 -20.30 -18.03 -12.81
C LYS A 113 -19.88 -16.97 -11.78
N LEU A 114 -20.83 -16.26 -11.17
CA LEU A 114 -20.55 -15.28 -10.11
C LEU A 114 -19.92 -15.93 -8.87
N ARG A 115 -20.35 -17.14 -8.51
CA ARG A 115 -19.76 -17.90 -7.41
C ARG A 115 -18.30 -18.26 -7.68
N GLU A 116 -17.97 -18.62 -8.92
CA GLU A 116 -16.57 -18.86 -9.31
C GLU A 116 -15.73 -17.59 -9.21
N ILE A 117 -16.24 -16.46 -9.71
CA ILE A 117 -15.56 -15.15 -9.58
C ILE A 117 -15.36 -14.79 -8.10
N ARG A 118 -16.37 -14.99 -7.26
CA ARG A 118 -16.27 -14.78 -5.80
C ARG A 118 -15.17 -15.64 -5.18
N ASN A 119 -15.05 -16.91 -5.56
CA ASN A 119 -14.00 -17.80 -5.05
C ASN A 119 -12.60 -17.36 -5.51
N GLN A 120 -12.47 -16.91 -6.76
CA GLN A 120 -11.23 -16.35 -7.28
C GLN A 120 -10.84 -15.06 -6.53
N LEU A 121 -11.80 -14.16 -6.29
CA LEU A 121 -11.61 -12.96 -5.47
C LEU A 121 -11.14 -13.31 -4.04
N LEU A 122 -11.70 -14.36 -3.43
CA LEU A 122 -11.26 -14.84 -2.12
C LEU A 122 -9.81 -15.35 -2.16
N SER A 123 -9.42 -16.05 -3.23
CA SER A 123 -8.04 -16.47 -3.43
C SER A 123 -7.09 -15.28 -3.60
N VAL A 124 -7.53 -14.20 -4.26
CA VAL A 124 -6.75 -12.97 -4.44
C VAL A 124 -6.62 -12.21 -3.10
N ALA A 125 -7.69 -12.13 -2.32
CA ALA A 125 -7.67 -11.51 -0.99
C ALA A 125 -6.75 -12.27 0.00
N ASN A 126 -6.55 -13.57 -0.22
CA ASN A 126 -5.61 -14.42 0.52
C ASN A 126 -4.27 -14.62 -0.23
N ARG A 127 -3.80 -13.63 -0.99
CA ARG A 127 -2.50 -13.71 -1.70
C ARG A 127 -1.32 -13.79 -0.71
N PRO A 128 -0.44 -14.81 -0.81
CA PRO A 128 0.74 -14.90 0.03
C PRO A 128 1.80 -13.87 -0.36
N ASP A 129 2.59 -13.42 0.61
CA ASP A 129 3.69 -12.47 0.42
C ASP A 129 5.01 -13.12 -0.03
N GLY A 130 5.08 -14.46 -0.04
CA GLY A 130 6.28 -15.26 -0.34
C GLY A 130 7.22 -15.47 0.85
N GLY A 131 6.99 -14.79 1.98
CA GLY A 131 7.75 -14.88 3.23
C GLY A 131 7.07 -15.69 4.34
N GLY A 132 5.91 -16.28 4.06
CA GLY A 132 5.09 -17.05 5.02
C GLY A 132 3.94 -16.26 5.63
N GLY A 133 3.70 -15.04 5.16
CA GLY A 133 2.54 -14.21 5.49
C GLY A 133 1.63 -13.97 4.28
N PHE A 134 0.73 -13.00 4.45
CA PHE A 134 -0.24 -12.59 3.44
C PHE A 134 -0.18 -11.08 3.25
N VAL A 135 -0.23 -10.63 2.00
CA VAL A 135 -0.09 -9.19 1.69
C VAL A 135 -1.22 -8.35 2.26
N PHE A 136 -2.43 -8.92 2.37
CA PHE A 136 -3.62 -8.29 2.94
C PHE A 136 -3.90 -8.72 4.38
N GLY A 137 -2.85 -9.13 5.10
CA GLY A 137 -2.92 -9.63 6.48
C GLY A 137 -3.09 -8.58 7.57
N GLY A 138 -3.21 -7.29 7.22
CA GLY A 138 -3.27 -6.20 8.20
C GLY A 138 -1.98 -6.10 9.02
N GLN A 139 -2.03 -6.24 10.36
CA GLN A 139 -0.82 -6.29 11.21
C GLN A 139 0.01 -7.59 11.11
N GLY A 140 -0.23 -8.39 10.07
CA GLY A 140 0.51 -9.62 9.81
C GLY A 140 -0.19 -10.84 10.40
N SER A 141 -0.25 -11.91 9.62
CA SER A 141 -0.86 -13.18 10.00
C SER A 141 -0.18 -14.32 9.28
N ALA A 142 0.09 -15.41 10.00
CA ALA A 142 0.57 -16.68 9.42
C ALA A 142 -0.58 -17.55 8.89
N THR A 143 -1.83 -17.19 9.20
CA THR A 143 -3.05 -17.84 8.70
C THR A 143 -3.74 -16.97 7.66
N PRO A 144 -4.51 -17.56 6.73
CA PRO A 144 -5.26 -16.80 5.73
C PRO A 144 -6.12 -15.72 6.39
N PRO A 145 -6.00 -14.43 5.99
CA PRO A 145 -6.72 -13.34 6.63
C PRO A 145 -8.24 -13.36 6.39
N PHE A 146 -8.69 -13.91 5.26
CA PHE A 146 -10.10 -14.02 4.91
C PHE A 146 -10.58 -15.46 4.98
N VAL A 147 -11.55 -15.72 5.84
CA VAL A 147 -12.13 -17.05 6.05
C VAL A 147 -13.60 -17.02 5.65
N ASP A 148 -13.99 -17.99 4.83
CA ASP A 148 -15.38 -18.19 4.41
C ASP A 148 -16.10 -19.08 5.44
N GLY A 149 -17.07 -18.50 6.16
CA GLY A 149 -17.86 -19.18 7.17
C GLY A 149 -19.35 -19.22 6.85
N ASN A 150 -20.16 -19.73 7.79
CA ASN A 150 -21.62 -19.81 7.63
C ASN A 150 -22.31 -18.45 7.44
N THR A 151 -21.69 -17.36 7.90
CA THR A 151 -22.20 -15.98 7.77
C THR A 151 -21.55 -15.22 6.61
N GLY A 152 -20.80 -15.90 5.74
CA GLY A 152 -20.01 -15.32 4.65
C GLY A 152 -18.55 -15.10 5.01
N VAL A 153 -17.83 -14.36 4.16
CA VAL A 153 -16.40 -14.08 4.35
C VAL A 153 -16.19 -13.05 5.45
N THR A 154 -15.33 -13.40 6.40
CA THR A 154 -14.91 -12.54 7.52
C THR A 154 -13.41 -12.35 7.51
N PHE A 155 -12.97 -11.18 7.96
CA PHE A 155 -11.56 -10.91 8.20
C PHE A 155 -11.18 -11.35 9.62
N VAL A 156 -10.23 -12.28 9.72
CA VAL A 156 -9.75 -12.87 10.97
C VAL A 156 -8.38 -12.29 11.36
N GLY A 157 -7.83 -11.38 10.56
CA GLY A 157 -6.62 -10.63 10.88
C GLY A 157 -6.87 -9.47 11.85
N GLN A 158 -5.78 -8.82 12.29
CA GLN A 158 -5.88 -7.54 12.99
C GLN A 158 -5.73 -6.39 11.98
N GLY A 159 -6.66 -5.43 12.03
CA GLY A 159 -6.61 -4.25 11.17
C GLY A 159 -5.38 -3.38 11.43
N GLY A 160 -5.00 -2.56 10.44
CA GLY A 160 -3.76 -1.80 10.43
C GLY A 160 -2.69 -2.39 9.50
N GLU A 161 -1.46 -1.90 9.62
CA GLU A 161 -0.35 -2.26 8.73
C GLU A 161 0.91 -2.54 9.55
N THR A 162 1.75 -3.45 9.06
CA THR A 162 3.09 -3.66 9.60
C THR A 162 4.08 -2.73 8.91
N LEU A 163 5.00 -2.17 9.70
CA LEU A 163 6.04 -1.29 9.20
C LEU A 163 7.39 -1.96 9.34
N ALA A 164 8.26 -1.80 8.35
CA ALA A 164 9.66 -2.20 8.49
C ALA A 164 10.33 -1.35 9.58
N SER A 165 11.24 -1.96 10.35
CA SER A 165 12.07 -1.28 11.33
C SER A 165 13.14 -0.42 10.64
N SER A 166 12.70 0.66 10.01
CA SER A 166 13.53 1.66 9.34
C SER A 166 13.22 3.05 9.92
N SER A 167 14.14 4.00 9.71
CA SER A 167 13.86 5.42 10.01
C SER A 167 12.68 5.96 9.20
N GLU A 168 12.34 5.31 8.09
CA GLU A 168 11.23 5.64 7.21
C GLU A 168 10.08 4.65 7.41
N LYS A 169 8.84 5.15 7.43
CA LYS A 169 7.64 4.29 7.42
C LYS A 169 7.58 3.54 6.09
N LEU A 170 7.81 2.23 6.12
CA LEU A 170 7.77 1.35 4.95
C LEU A 170 6.76 0.23 5.24
N ASN A 171 5.65 0.22 4.53
CA ASN A 171 4.57 -0.73 4.75
C ASN A 171 4.99 -2.13 4.26
N LEU A 172 4.83 -3.13 5.11
CA LEU A 172 5.10 -4.54 4.80
C LEU A 172 3.82 -5.36 4.60
N THR A 173 2.66 -4.72 4.80
CA THR A 173 1.31 -5.29 4.57
C THR A 173 0.33 -4.17 4.29
N VAL A 174 -0.84 -4.52 3.77
CA VAL A 174 -2.00 -3.65 3.59
C VAL A 174 -3.16 -4.15 4.43
N ASP A 175 -3.98 -3.24 4.94
CA ASP A 175 -5.19 -3.57 5.69
C ASP A 175 -6.29 -4.10 4.76
N GLY A 176 -6.42 -5.42 4.68
CA GLY A 176 -7.43 -6.06 3.85
C GLY A 176 -8.88 -5.75 4.27
N ASP A 177 -9.15 -5.52 5.55
CA ASP A 177 -10.50 -5.20 6.02
C ASP A 177 -11.00 -3.89 5.38
N GLN A 178 -10.11 -2.90 5.28
CA GLN A 178 -10.42 -1.62 4.63
C GLN A 178 -10.65 -1.77 3.13
N VAL A 179 -9.89 -2.65 2.47
CA VAL A 179 -9.97 -2.83 1.01
C VAL A 179 -11.23 -3.59 0.58
N TRP A 180 -11.58 -4.67 1.28
CA TRP A 180 -12.66 -5.59 0.84
C TRP A 180 -13.97 -5.48 1.62
N LEU A 181 -13.94 -5.04 2.89
CA LEU A 181 -15.09 -5.16 3.79
C LEU A 181 -15.71 -3.82 4.21
N LYS A 182 -15.03 -2.70 3.93
CA LYS A 182 -15.42 -1.35 4.40
C LYS A 182 -15.66 -0.35 3.28
N ALA A 183 -16.05 -0.83 2.10
CA ALA A 183 -16.48 0.07 1.03
C ALA A 183 -17.72 0.88 1.47
N ARG A 184 -17.91 2.04 0.85
CA ARG A 184 -19.09 2.89 1.08
C ARG A 184 -20.31 2.25 0.41
N SER A 185 -21.40 2.08 1.15
CA SER A 185 -22.61 1.46 0.61
C SER A 185 -23.47 2.40 -0.26
N GLY A 186 -24.38 1.83 -1.06
CA GLY A 186 -25.37 2.59 -1.82
C GLY A 186 -24.74 3.42 -2.95
N ASN A 187 -25.26 4.62 -3.21
CA ASN A 187 -24.67 5.53 -4.19
C ASN A 187 -23.51 6.39 -3.61
N GLY A 188 -22.95 5.98 -2.47
CA GLY A 188 -21.94 6.72 -1.71
C GLY A 188 -22.51 7.66 -0.63
N VAL A 189 -23.74 8.14 -0.79
CA VAL A 189 -24.40 9.06 0.14
C VAL A 189 -25.54 8.38 0.89
N PHE A 190 -26.40 7.65 0.16
CA PHE A 190 -27.53 6.93 0.73
C PHE A 190 -27.69 5.56 0.06
N THR A 191 -28.39 4.67 0.76
CA THR A 191 -28.78 3.35 0.28
C THR A 191 -30.26 3.32 -0.03
N THR A 192 -30.66 2.50 -0.98
CA THR A 192 -32.06 2.21 -1.28
C THR A 192 -32.31 0.72 -1.16
N ALA A 193 -33.47 0.34 -0.62
CA ALA A 193 -33.86 -1.05 -0.46
C ALA A 193 -35.37 -1.21 -0.54
N GLN A 194 -35.82 -2.44 -0.77
CA GLN A 194 -37.21 -2.81 -0.54
C GLN A 194 -37.46 -2.82 0.98
N GLY A 195 -38.51 -2.12 1.39
CA GLY A 195 -39.02 -2.20 2.75
C GLY A 195 -40.04 -3.33 2.91
N THR A 196 -40.74 -3.32 4.03
CA THR A 196 -41.89 -4.19 4.29
C THR A 196 -43.18 -3.49 3.89
N ASN A 197 -44.10 -4.25 3.29
CA ASN A 197 -45.42 -3.75 2.93
C ASN A 197 -46.17 -3.31 4.20
N ALA A 198 -46.71 -2.09 4.18
CA ALA A 198 -47.37 -1.45 5.32
C ALA A 198 -48.68 -2.12 5.74
N ASN A 199 -49.32 -2.86 4.84
CA ASN A 199 -50.60 -3.52 5.09
C ASN A 199 -50.42 -4.96 5.57
N THR A 200 -49.42 -5.68 5.04
CA THR A 200 -49.20 -7.10 5.34
C THR A 200 -48.05 -7.36 6.32
N SER A 201 -47.21 -6.35 6.58
CA SER A 201 -45.93 -6.49 7.31
C SER A 201 -44.96 -7.53 6.71
N GLY A 202 -45.22 -7.97 5.48
CA GLY A 202 -44.38 -8.91 4.73
C GLY A 202 -43.57 -8.23 3.61
N PRO A 203 -42.97 -9.02 2.70
CA PRO A 203 -42.34 -8.49 1.49
C PRO A 203 -43.34 -7.69 0.65
N ASN A 204 -42.83 -6.76 -0.15
CA ASN A 204 -43.64 -6.06 -1.15
C ASN A 204 -44.26 -7.07 -2.12
N SER A 205 -45.52 -6.83 -2.48
CA SER A 205 -46.31 -7.75 -3.31
C SER A 205 -46.42 -7.30 -4.76
N GLY A 206 -46.09 -6.04 -5.05
CA GLY A 206 -46.03 -5.50 -6.40
C GLY A 206 -44.75 -5.86 -7.15
N THR A 207 -44.71 -5.40 -8.39
CA THR A 207 -43.56 -5.58 -9.29
C THR A 207 -42.60 -4.38 -9.28
N GLY A 208 -42.74 -3.49 -8.31
CA GLY A 208 -41.90 -2.31 -8.14
C GLY A 208 -40.47 -2.66 -7.72
N TRP A 209 -39.48 -1.99 -8.32
CA TRP A 209 -38.09 -2.00 -7.87
C TRP A 209 -37.53 -0.58 -7.86
N ILE A 210 -36.62 -0.30 -6.92
CA ILE A 210 -36.06 1.03 -6.68
C ILE A 210 -34.62 1.11 -7.20
N THR A 211 -34.28 2.21 -7.87
CA THR A 211 -32.91 2.51 -8.29
C THR A 211 -32.05 2.92 -7.09
N SER A 212 -30.72 2.94 -7.25
CA SER A 212 -29.79 3.45 -6.22
C SER A 212 -29.96 4.95 -5.92
N GLY A 213 -30.71 5.67 -6.77
CA GLY A 213 -31.01 7.10 -6.61
C GLY A 213 -29.80 8.00 -6.87
N THR A 214 -30.07 9.30 -6.91
CA THR A 214 -29.08 10.34 -7.18
C THR A 214 -29.24 11.50 -6.20
N VAL A 215 -28.15 12.23 -5.96
CA VAL A 215 -28.16 13.49 -5.22
C VAL A 215 -28.46 14.62 -6.20
N THR A 216 -29.56 15.35 -5.98
CA THR A 216 -29.97 16.49 -6.81
C THR A 216 -29.55 17.82 -6.22
N ALA A 217 -29.49 17.94 -4.89
CA ALA A 217 -29.09 19.17 -4.21
C ALA A 217 -28.19 18.86 -2.99
N PRO A 218 -26.86 18.87 -3.15
CA PRO A 218 -25.93 18.54 -2.08
C PRO A 218 -26.09 19.39 -0.80
N SER A 219 -26.49 20.65 -0.93
CA SER A 219 -26.71 21.57 0.20
C SER A 219 -27.91 21.22 1.08
N GLN A 220 -28.82 20.36 0.61
CA GLN A 220 -30.01 19.93 1.33
C GLN A 220 -29.88 18.52 1.92
N LEU A 221 -28.72 17.88 1.73
CA LEU A 221 -28.52 16.52 2.18
C LEU A 221 -28.58 16.44 3.71
N PRO A 222 -29.31 15.46 4.27
CA PRO A 222 -29.36 15.23 5.71
C PRO A 222 -28.14 14.43 6.22
N TYR A 223 -27.17 14.15 5.35
CA TYR A 223 -26.00 13.29 5.63
C TYR A 223 -24.67 14.02 5.37
N PRO A 224 -23.58 13.61 6.05
CA PRO A 224 -23.55 12.63 7.13
C PRO A 224 -24.23 13.19 8.39
N THR A 225 -24.82 12.31 9.21
CA THR A 225 -25.40 12.81 10.46
C THR A 225 -24.34 13.39 11.40
N PRO A 226 -24.60 14.55 12.02
CA PRO A 226 -23.76 15.04 13.11
C PRO A 226 -23.64 13.98 14.21
N SER A 227 -22.45 13.89 14.81
CA SER A 227 -22.14 12.99 15.93
C SER A 227 -23.22 13.05 17.03
N GLY A 228 -23.87 11.92 17.31
CA GLY A 228 -24.87 11.77 18.38
C GLY A 228 -26.34 11.87 17.95
N GLY A 229 -26.63 12.05 16.66
CA GLY A 229 -27.99 11.98 16.10
C GLY A 229 -28.38 10.58 15.61
N SER A 230 -29.69 10.28 15.57
CA SER A 230 -30.20 9.11 14.86
C SER A 230 -30.06 9.30 13.35
N SER A 231 -29.52 8.31 12.64
CA SER A 231 -29.45 8.32 11.17
C SER A 231 -30.84 8.54 10.57
N PRO A 232 -31.08 9.61 9.79
CA PRO A 232 -32.36 9.82 9.18
C PRO A 232 -32.63 8.69 8.20
N SER A 233 -33.89 8.30 8.14
CA SER A 233 -34.37 7.29 7.20
C SER A 233 -35.63 7.83 6.56
N TYR A 234 -35.82 7.53 5.28
CA TYR A 234 -36.99 7.95 4.53
C TYR A 234 -37.63 6.74 3.89
N SER A 235 -38.89 6.85 3.53
CA SER A 235 -39.52 5.82 2.72
C SER A 235 -40.55 6.38 1.76
N VAL A 236 -40.71 5.68 0.66
CA VAL A 236 -41.79 5.88 -0.31
C VAL A 236 -42.80 4.77 -0.08
N ARG A 237 -44.02 5.13 0.32
CA ARG A 237 -45.14 4.21 0.50
C ARG A 237 -46.11 4.36 -0.66
N PHE A 238 -46.55 3.25 -1.23
CA PHE A 238 -47.54 3.22 -2.28
C PHE A 238 -48.95 2.95 -1.74
N ASN A 239 -49.93 3.62 -2.32
CA ASN A 239 -51.35 3.37 -2.09
C ASN A 239 -52.02 3.11 -3.44
N VAL A 240 -52.79 2.03 -3.55
CA VAL A 240 -53.50 1.66 -4.77
C VAL A 240 -54.98 1.51 -4.48
N SER A 241 -55.79 2.43 -5.02
CA SER A 241 -57.24 2.40 -4.88
C SER A 241 -57.92 2.63 -6.22
N GLY A 242 -58.89 1.78 -6.58
CA GLY A 242 -59.60 1.89 -7.85
C GLY A 242 -58.70 1.83 -9.10
N GLY A 243 -57.55 1.15 -9.03
CA GLY A 243 -56.59 1.07 -10.14
C GLY A 243 -55.70 2.31 -10.31
N THR A 244 -55.85 3.34 -9.47
CA THR A 244 -54.96 4.51 -9.44
C THR A 244 -53.88 4.29 -8.38
N THR A 245 -52.61 4.38 -8.79
CA THR A 245 -51.46 4.29 -7.89
C THR A 245 -50.99 5.69 -7.51
N THR A 246 -50.96 5.97 -6.21
CA THR A 246 -50.33 7.16 -5.63
C THR A 246 -49.22 6.76 -4.68
N TYR A 247 -48.35 7.72 -4.35
CA TYR A 247 -47.31 7.52 -3.36
C TYR A 247 -47.25 8.66 -2.34
N ASP A 248 -46.81 8.30 -1.14
CA ASP A 248 -46.46 9.22 -0.07
C ASP A 248 -44.95 9.11 0.21
N VAL A 249 -44.32 10.24 0.48
CA VAL A 249 -42.93 10.31 0.95
C VAL A 249 -42.94 10.58 2.43
N LEU A 250 -42.32 9.69 3.21
CA LEU A 250 -42.32 9.70 4.67
C LEU A 250 -40.89 9.92 5.18
N ASP A 251 -40.75 10.75 6.20
CA ASP A 251 -39.57 10.89 7.03
C ASP A 251 -39.72 9.98 8.25
N ASN A 252 -38.86 8.97 8.34
CA ASN A 252 -38.82 7.94 9.37
C ASN A 252 -37.75 8.20 10.43
N SER A 253 -37.18 9.40 10.48
CA SER A 253 -36.23 9.80 11.53
C SER A 253 -36.85 9.88 12.92
N THR A 254 -38.18 10.01 13.01
CA THR A 254 -38.95 10.06 14.27
C THR A 254 -40.11 9.06 14.23
N ALA A 255 -40.58 8.66 15.42
CA ALA A 255 -41.76 7.82 15.59
C ALA A 255 -42.86 8.64 16.30
N PRO A 256 -44.03 8.88 15.67
CA PRO A 256 -44.47 8.40 14.35
C PRO A 256 -43.77 9.11 13.18
N ALA A 257 -43.77 8.47 12.01
CA ALA A 257 -43.17 9.03 10.80
C ALA A 257 -43.90 10.31 10.35
N THR A 258 -43.14 11.30 9.87
CA THR A 258 -43.69 12.57 9.37
C THR A 258 -43.90 12.51 7.86
N THR A 259 -45.06 12.91 7.36
CA THR A 259 -45.35 12.92 5.92
C THR A 259 -44.75 14.17 5.26
N LEU A 260 -43.81 13.99 4.32
CA LEU A 260 -43.20 15.07 3.54
C LEU A 260 -44.03 15.44 2.32
N SER A 261 -44.62 14.44 1.67
CA SER A 261 -45.51 14.59 0.53
C SER A 261 -46.53 13.47 0.54
N SER A 262 -47.76 13.75 0.12
CA SER A 262 -48.84 12.75 0.10
C SER A 262 -49.67 12.79 -1.17
N GLY A 263 -50.18 11.62 -1.56
CA GLY A 263 -51.13 11.45 -2.66
C GLY A 263 -50.59 11.80 -4.04
N GLN A 264 -49.26 11.75 -4.22
CA GLN A 264 -48.65 12.10 -5.50
C GLN A 264 -48.93 11.04 -6.55
N PRO A 265 -49.26 11.41 -7.81
CA PRO A 265 -49.52 10.45 -8.86
C PRO A 265 -48.25 9.68 -9.22
N TYR A 266 -48.33 8.34 -9.27
CA TYR A 266 -47.21 7.49 -9.65
C TYR A 266 -47.19 7.24 -11.17
N ASN A 267 -46.01 7.36 -11.75
CA ASN A 267 -45.73 6.89 -13.11
C ASN A 267 -44.45 6.06 -13.08
N SER A 268 -44.51 4.83 -13.59
CA SER A 268 -43.37 3.90 -13.58
C SER A 268 -42.11 4.53 -14.21
N GLY A 269 -41.01 4.47 -13.48
CA GLY A 269 -39.69 4.93 -13.90
C GLY A 269 -39.50 6.45 -13.81
N LYS A 270 -40.52 7.21 -13.40
CA LYS A 270 -40.34 8.65 -13.16
C LYS A 270 -39.63 8.91 -11.83
N THR A 271 -38.88 9.99 -11.81
CA THR A 271 -38.16 10.45 -10.62
C THR A 271 -39.15 10.84 -9.52
N ILE A 272 -38.84 10.41 -8.31
CA ILE A 272 -39.51 10.75 -7.06
C ILE A 272 -38.51 11.52 -6.23
N ASP A 273 -38.79 12.80 -5.99
CA ASP A 273 -37.95 13.67 -5.18
C ASP A 273 -38.30 13.52 -3.69
N ILE A 274 -37.26 13.37 -2.87
CA ILE A 274 -37.40 13.42 -1.41
C ILE A 274 -37.41 14.88 -1.00
N THR A 275 -38.62 15.42 -0.86
CA THR A 275 -38.88 16.85 -0.69
C THR A 275 -38.02 17.48 0.41
N GLY A 276 -37.23 18.49 0.03
CA GLY A 276 -36.39 19.26 0.95
C GLY A 276 -35.18 18.50 1.50
N LYS A 277 -34.78 17.37 0.90
CA LYS A 277 -33.62 16.56 1.33
C LYS A 277 -32.56 16.37 0.23
N GLY A 278 -32.75 16.97 -0.95
CA GLY A 278 -31.78 16.95 -2.04
C GLY A 278 -31.47 15.56 -2.62
N MET A 279 -32.35 14.58 -2.39
CA MET A 279 -32.24 13.21 -2.88
C MET A 279 -33.39 12.91 -3.84
N SER A 280 -33.12 12.13 -4.86
CA SER A 280 -34.14 11.64 -5.79
C SER A 280 -33.94 10.16 -6.09
N VAL A 281 -35.02 9.42 -6.18
CA VAL A 281 -35.02 7.98 -6.55
C VAL A 281 -35.95 7.76 -7.74
N SER A 282 -35.81 6.64 -8.43
CA SER A 282 -36.80 6.21 -9.41
C SER A 282 -37.29 4.83 -9.02
N ILE A 283 -38.60 4.61 -9.17
CA ILE A 283 -39.23 3.32 -8.92
C ILE A 283 -39.90 2.92 -10.22
N ALA A 284 -39.57 1.72 -10.72
CA ALA A 284 -40.11 1.18 -11.95
C ALA A 284 -40.89 -0.10 -11.68
N GLY A 285 -41.88 -0.39 -12.52
CA GLY A 285 -42.83 -1.49 -12.35
C GLY A 285 -44.16 -1.00 -11.77
N ALA A 286 -44.98 -1.95 -11.30
CA ALA A 286 -46.29 -1.68 -10.70
C ALA A 286 -46.28 -2.07 -9.21
N PRO A 287 -46.00 -1.12 -8.29
CA PRO A 287 -46.16 -1.33 -6.85
C PRO A 287 -47.60 -1.67 -6.50
N ALA A 288 -47.78 -2.55 -5.52
CA ALA A 288 -49.07 -2.91 -4.95
C ALA A 288 -49.41 -2.01 -3.76
N ASP A 289 -50.66 -2.08 -3.30
CA ASP A 289 -51.12 -1.31 -2.14
C ASP A 289 -50.30 -1.65 -0.88
N GLY A 290 -49.81 -0.61 -0.21
CA GLY A 290 -48.97 -0.74 0.97
C GLY A 290 -47.49 -1.02 0.69
N ASP A 291 -47.06 -1.23 -0.56
CA ASP A 291 -45.64 -1.48 -0.85
C ASP A 291 -44.77 -0.30 -0.39
N ARG A 292 -43.59 -0.61 0.15
CA ARG A 292 -42.70 0.39 0.74
C ARG A 292 -41.27 0.22 0.24
N PHE A 293 -40.62 1.32 -0.06
CA PHE A 293 -39.19 1.36 -0.35
C PHE A 293 -38.50 2.30 0.62
N THR A 294 -37.36 1.88 1.15
CA THR A 294 -36.63 2.59 2.19
C THR A 294 -35.38 3.23 1.63
N ILE A 295 -35.06 4.40 2.15
CA ILE A 295 -33.86 5.16 1.86
C ILE A 295 -33.16 5.40 3.19
N GLY A 296 -31.91 4.96 3.31
CA GLY A 296 -31.11 5.06 4.53
C GLY A 296 -29.76 5.69 4.27
N GLU A 297 -29.04 6.04 5.33
CA GLU A 297 -27.68 6.56 5.23
C GLU A 297 -26.73 5.52 4.61
N ALA A 298 -25.76 5.97 3.80
CA ALA A 298 -24.66 5.12 3.40
C ALA A 298 -23.69 4.89 4.57
N THR A 299 -23.12 3.70 4.68
CA THR A 299 -22.17 3.36 5.74
C THR A 299 -20.92 2.69 5.15
N ASN A 300 -19.82 2.67 5.91
CA ASN A 300 -18.54 2.09 5.49
C ASN A 300 -18.43 0.63 5.94
N ASN A 301 -19.44 -0.18 5.63
CA ASN A 301 -19.51 -1.58 6.02
C ASN A 301 -19.91 -2.49 4.85
N LEU A 302 -19.80 -1.99 3.61
CA LEU A 302 -20.13 -2.78 2.45
C LEU A 302 -19.03 -3.82 2.24
N ASN A 303 -19.40 -5.07 2.54
CA ASN A 303 -18.58 -6.24 2.30
C ASN A 303 -18.81 -6.78 0.89
N MET A 304 -17.76 -6.76 0.07
CA MET A 304 -17.75 -7.24 -1.30
C MET A 304 -18.31 -8.66 -1.44
N PHE A 305 -17.83 -9.58 -0.59
CA PHE A 305 -18.25 -10.98 -0.63
C PHE A 305 -19.72 -11.11 -0.25
N SER A 306 -20.18 -10.38 0.75
CA SER A 306 -21.60 -10.37 1.13
C SER A 306 -22.51 -9.82 0.02
N SER A 307 -22.04 -8.83 -0.74
CA SER A 307 -22.76 -8.26 -1.89
C SER A 307 -22.91 -9.29 -3.01
N LEU A 308 -21.81 -9.95 -3.37
CA LEU A 308 -21.81 -11.04 -4.35
C LEU A 308 -22.69 -12.19 -3.86
N ASP A 309 -22.62 -12.57 -2.58
CA ASP A 309 -23.41 -13.66 -2.00
C ASP A 309 -24.92 -13.39 -2.04
N LYS A 310 -25.34 -12.18 -1.66
CA LYS A 310 -26.74 -11.75 -1.77
C LYS A 310 -27.24 -11.83 -3.22
N THR A 311 -26.41 -11.39 -4.16
CA THR A 311 -26.76 -11.40 -5.58
C THR A 311 -26.82 -12.83 -6.14
N ILE A 312 -25.84 -13.67 -5.80
CA ILE A 312 -25.82 -15.10 -6.14
C ILE A 312 -27.06 -15.80 -5.58
N ALA A 313 -27.43 -15.52 -4.33
CA ALA A 313 -28.59 -16.11 -3.68
C ALA A 313 -29.89 -15.70 -4.41
N ALA A 314 -30.05 -14.42 -4.74
CA ALA A 314 -31.20 -13.92 -5.48
C ALA A 314 -31.33 -14.56 -6.87
N LEU A 315 -30.22 -14.68 -7.61
CA LEU A 315 -30.21 -15.30 -8.94
C LEU A 315 -30.41 -16.82 -8.92
N SER A 316 -30.11 -17.48 -7.78
CA SER A 316 -30.29 -18.92 -7.61
C SER A 316 -31.72 -19.30 -7.18
N GLN A 317 -32.54 -18.33 -6.78
CA GLN A 317 -33.90 -18.58 -6.30
C GLN A 317 -34.79 -19.08 -7.44
N THR A 318 -35.57 -20.13 -7.17
CA THR A 318 -36.52 -20.70 -8.14
C THR A 318 -37.87 -19.97 -8.01
N ASN A 319 -38.50 -19.66 -9.14
CA ASN A 319 -39.73 -18.87 -9.23
C ASN A 319 -39.64 -17.49 -8.55
N ALA A 320 -38.47 -16.87 -8.57
CA ALA A 320 -38.30 -15.52 -8.06
C ALA A 320 -39.08 -14.52 -8.94
N PRO A 321 -39.84 -13.57 -8.35
CA PRO A 321 -40.51 -12.55 -9.14
C PRO A 321 -39.48 -11.71 -9.90
N SER A 322 -39.77 -11.34 -11.14
CA SER A 322 -38.82 -10.57 -11.97
C SER A 322 -38.38 -9.26 -11.31
N SER A 323 -39.24 -8.64 -10.49
CA SER A 323 -38.91 -7.43 -9.72
C SER A 323 -37.85 -7.65 -8.64
N SER A 324 -37.82 -8.81 -7.96
CA SER A 324 -36.78 -9.11 -6.96
C SER A 324 -35.44 -9.39 -7.63
N ILE A 325 -35.45 -10.02 -8.81
CA ILE A 325 -34.25 -10.21 -9.63
C ILE A 325 -33.71 -8.85 -10.10
N GLN A 326 -34.57 -7.99 -10.65
CA GLN A 326 -34.16 -6.64 -11.07
C GLN A 326 -33.63 -5.81 -9.91
N GLN A 327 -34.25 -5.89 -8.73
CA GLN A 327 -33.73 -5.23 -7.53
C GLN A 327 -32.34 -5.75 -7.16
N ALA A 328 -32.16 -7.08 -7.08
CA ALA A 328 -30.90 -7.69 -6.72
C ALA A 328 -29.78 -7.35 -7.72
N VAL A 329 -30.08 -7.34 -9.02
CA VAL A 329 -29.11 -6.94 -10.06
C VAL A 329 -28.73 -5.47 -9.92
N ASN A 330 -29.69 -4.56 -9.74
CA ASN A 330 -29.39 -3.12 -9.59
C ASN A 330 -28.62 -2.81 -8.30
N THR A 331 -29.00 -3.42 -7.19
CA THR A 331 -28.27 -3.31 -5.91
C THR A 331 -26.87 -3.90 -6.05
N GLY A 332 -26.74 -5.11 -6.60
CA GLY A 332 -25.45 -5.77 -6.82
C GLY A 332 -24.52 -4.97 -7.73
N MET A 333 -25.03 -4.37 -8.81
CA MET A 333 -24.24 -3.51 -9.71
C MET A 333 -23.72 -2.26 -8.97
N THR A 334 -24.58 -1.59 -8.20
CA THR A 334 -24.20 -0.40 -7.43
C THR A 334 -23.17 -0.73 -6.35
N GLU A 335 -23.34 -1.86 -5.67
CA GLU A 335 -22.41 -2.33 -4.64
C GLU A 335 -21.06 -2.76 -5.25
N ILE A 336 -21.06 -3.46 -6.39
CA ILE A 336 -19.83 -3.80 -7.13
C ILE A 336 -19.10 -2.54 -7.56
N ASP A 337 -19.79 -1.54 -8.11
CA ASP A 337 -19.16 -0.29 -8.56
C ASP A 337 -18.56 0.48 -7.36
N SER A 338 -19.24 0.45 -6.20
CA SER A 338 -18.75 1.08 -4.97
C SER A 338 -17.52 0.37 -4.40
N VAL A 339 -17.52 -0.96 -4.38
CA VAL A 339 -16.34 -1.75 -3.99
C VAL A 339 -15.20 -1.54 -4.98
N LEU A 340 -15.48 -1.52 -6.28
CA LEU A 340 -14.48 -1.25 -7.31
C LEU A 340 -13.81 0.11 -7.11
N GLY A 341 -14.58 1.14 -6.78
CA GLY A 341 -14.04 2.46 -6.39
C GLY A 341 -13.12 2.39 -5.17
N ASN A 342 -13.48 1.60 -4.16
CA ASN A 342 -12.64 1.39 -2.97
C ASN A 342 -11.34 0.65 -3.29
N VAL A 343 -11.39 -0.41 -4.09
CA VAL A 343 -10.22 -1.17 -4.55
C VAL A 343 -9.31 -0.28 -5.42
N GLN A 344 -9.86 0.55 -6.29
CA GLN A 344 -9.09 1.51 -7.09
C GLN A 344 -8.41 2.59 -6.22
N ALA A 345 -9.08 3.05 -5.16
CA ALA A 345 -8.47 3.97 -4.20
C ALA A 345 -7.31 3.29 -3.45
N ALA A 346 -7.49 2.05 -2.99
CA ALA A 346 -6.42 1.27 -2.37
C ALA A 346 -5.24 1.06 -3.33
N ARG A 347 -5.51 0.72 -4.59
CA ARG A 347 -4.51 0.57 -5.66
C ARG A 347 -3.73 1.86 -5.89
N SER A 348 -4.42 3.00 -5.89
CA SER A 348 -3.79 4.32 -6.01
C SER A 348 -2.86 4.62 -4.83
N ALA A 349 -3.27 4.28 -3.61
CA ALA A 349 -2.44 4.44 -2.41
C ALA A 349 -1.18 3.54 -2.44
N VAL A 350 -1.30 2.31 -2.95
CA VAL A 350 -0.15 1.41 -3.18
C VAL A 350 0.79 2.00 -4.24
N GLY A 351 0.25 2.54 -5.34
CA GLY A 351 1.04 3.24 -6.35
C GLY A 351 1.78 4.46 -5.81
N GLU A 352 1.15 5.26 -4.94
CA GLU A 352 1.82 6.37 -4.23
C GLU A 352 2.96 5.86 -3.34
N SER A 353 2.73 4.75 -2.62
CA SER A 353 3.75 4.11 -1.79
C SER A 353 4.96 3.66 -2.62
N LEU A 354 4.73 3.04 -3.78
CA LEU A 354 5.79 2.65 -4.73
C LEU A 354 6.60 3.87 -5.23
N ASN A 355 5.93 4.95 -5.64
CA ASN A 355 6.61 6.18 -6.05
C ASN A 355 7.43 6.79 -4.90
N ARG A 356 6.89 6.76 -3.68
CA ARG A 356 7.63 7.21 -2.48
C ARG A 356 8.85 6.32 -2.23
N MET A 357 8.76 5.02 -2.46
CA MET A 357 9.89 4.09 -2.34
C MET A 357 11.01 4.42 -3.31
N ASP A 358 10.71 4.81 -4.56
CA ASP A 358 11.73 5.22 -5.53
C ASP A 358 12.51 6.46 -5.04
N GLY A 359 11.79 7.43 -4.44
CA GLY A 359 12.43 8.60 -3.82
C GLY A 359 13.27 8.25 -2.58
N ILE A 360 12.84 7.25 -1.79
CA ILE A 360 13.63 6.73 -0.66
C ILE A 360 14.89 6.01 -1.17
N GLU A 361 14.79 5.21 -2.22
CA GLU A 361 15.92 4.51 -2.83
C GLU A 361 16.99 5.49 -3.28
N SER A 362 16.60 6.50 -4.07
CA SER A 362 17.52 7.52 -4.56
C SER A 362 18.25 8.25 -3.42
N ARG A 363 17.55 8.54 -2.32
CA ARG A 363 18.15 9.14 -1.12
C ARG A 363 19.12 8.19 -0.41
N ILE A 364 18.76 6.92 -0.25
CA ILE A 364 19.65 5.91 0.35
C ILE A 364 20.92 5.75 -0.49
N GLU A 365 20.79 5.70 -1.81
CA GLU A 365 21.93 5.58 -2.73
C GLU A 365 22.83 6.80 -2.69
N THR A 366 22.25 8.01 -2.62
CA THR A 366 23.01 9.26 -2.47
C THR A 366 23.78 9.28 -1.14
N LEU A 367 23.14 8.89 -0.03
CA LEU A 367 23.79 8.83 1.28
C LEU A 367 24.91 7.78 1.31
N LYS A 368 24.68 6.61 0.69
CA LYS A 368 25.68 5.55 0.56
C LYS A 368 26.87 6.01 -0.27
N LEU A 369 26.64 6.67 -1.39
CA LEU A 369 27.69 7.22 -2.24
C LEU A 369 28.51 8.28 -1.50
N ALA A 370 27.86 9.25 -0.85
CA ALA A 370 28.54 10.28 -0.07
C ALA A 370 29.41 9.67 1.04
N ALA A 371 28.90 8.67 1.77
CA ALA A 371 29.68 7.95 2.77
C ALA A 371 30.84 7.15 2.15
N ALA A 372 30.65 6.52 0.99
CA ALA A 372 31.73 5.84 0.27
C ALA A 372 32.84 6.80 -0.17
N THR A 373 32.48 8.01 -0.64
CA THR A 373 33.43 9.07 -0.97
C THR A 373 34.16 9.58 0.27
N GLU A 374 33.46 9.82 1.38
CA GLU A 374 34.08 10.22 2.65
C GLU A 374 35.10 9.18 3.14
N LYS A 375 34.74 7.88 3.03
CA LYS A 375 35.64 6.77 3.36
C LYS A 375 36.87 6.77 2.45
N SER A 376 36.66 6.87 1.14
CA SER A 376 37.75 6.89 0.14
C SER A 376 38.71 8.06 0.40
N ASN A 377 38.19 9.26 0.61
CA ASN A 377 39.00 10.45 0.94
C ASN A 377 39.78 10.29 2.26
N ALA A 378 39.29 9.49 3.20
CA ALA A 378 39.96 9.24 4.48
C ALA A 378 41.03 8.15 4.40
N GLU A 379 40.79 7.06 3.66
CA GLU A 379 41.58 5.83 3.71
C GLU A 379 42.41 5.58 2.43
N ASP A 380 41.93 5.98 1.26
CA ASP A 380 42.53 5.59 -0.01
C ASP A 380 43.79 6.42 -0.33
N LEU A 381 44.72 5.77 -1.02
CA LEU A 381 45.99 6.37 -1.44
C LEU A 381 45.89 6.91 -2.86
N ASP A 382 46.38 8.13 -3.09
CA ASP A 382 46.70 8.58 -4.46
C ASP A 382 47.94 7.83 -4.94
N MET A 383 47.71 6.79 -5.75
CA MET A 383 48.76 5.95 -6.31
C MET A 383 49.79 6.76 -7.12
N THR A 384 49.38 7.83 -7.78
CA THR A 384 50.26 8.63 -8.64
C THR A 384 51.29 9.35 -7.80
N GLU A 385 50.84 10.06 -6.76
CA GLU A 385 51.72 10.75 -5.83
C GLU A 385 52.54 9.74 -5.00
N ALA A 386 51.93 8.64 -4.57
CA ALA A 386 52.59 7.62 -3.76
C ALA A 386 53.74 6.91 -4.50
N ILE A 387 53.57 6.59 -5.79
CA ILE A 387 54.64 5.99 -6.60
C ILE A 387 55.80 6.97 -6.74
N SER A 388 55.52 8.25 -7.00
CA SER A 388 56.56 9.29 -7.09
C SER A 388 57.33 9.45 -5.78
N ASN A 389 56.61 9.51 -4.64
CA ASN A 389 57.22 9.60 -3.33
C ASN A 389 58.03 8.35 -2.97
N PHE A 390 57.54 7.16 -3.30
CA PHE A 390 58.28 5.90 -3.09
C PHE A 390 59.58 5.87 -3.88
N GLN A 391 59.56 6.27 -5.15
CA GLN A 391 60.77 6.38 -5.97
C GLN A 391 61.77 7.38 -5.38
N ASN A 392 61.31 8.57 -4.97
CA ASN A 392 62.15 9.57 -4.31
C ASN A 392 62.77 9.03 -3.00
N ARG A 393 61.99 8.32 -2.17
CA ARG A 393 62.47 7.67 -0.93
C ARG A 393 63.49 6.58 -1.24
N GLN A 394 63.24 5.76 -2.26
CA GLN A 394 64.16 4.70 -2.71
C GLN A 394 65.50 5.27 -3.18
N THR A 395 65.48 6.29 -4.05
CA THR A 395 66.69 6.98 -4.52
C THR A 395 67.42 7.66 -3.35
N GLY A 396 66.70 8.31 -2.44
CA GLY A 396 67.28 8.94 -1.25
C GLY A 396 67.94 7.93 -0.29
N TYR A 397 67.34 6.75 -0.10
CA TYR A 397 67.91 5.66 0.69
C TYR A 397 69.20 5.11 0.06
N GLN A 398 69.21 4.90 -1.26
CA GLN A 398 70.41 4.50 -2.00
C GLN A 398 71.54 5.54 -1.89
N ALA A 399 71.21 6.83 -2.02
CA ALA A 399 72.19 7.92 -1.85
C ALA A 399 72.74 7.98 -0.42
N ALA A 400 71.90 7.76 0.60
CA ALA A 400 72.33 7.70 2.00
C ALA A 400 73.28 6.51 2.25
N LEU A 401 72.99 5.33 1.69
CA LEU A 401 73.89 4.17 1.74
C LEU A 401 75.26 4.45 1.12
N GLN A 402 75.28 5.12 -0.05
CA GLN A 402 76.53 5.50 -0.72
C GLN A 402 77.32 6.55 0.07
N SER A 403 76.64 7.55 0.63
CA SER A 403 77.26 8.57 1.49
C SER A 403 77.86 7.94 2.74
N TYR A 404 77.10 7.07 3.42
CA TYR A 404 77.58 6.31 4.57
C TYR A 404 78.81 5.46 4.25
N ALA A 405 78.79 4.71 3.14
CA ALA A 405 79.94 3.94 2.67
C ALA A 405 81.17 4.83 2.38
N SER A 406 80.95 6.06 1.91
CA SER A 406 82.03 7.03 1.65
C SER A 406 82.62 7.60 2.95
N VAL A 407 81.78 7.90 3.95
CA VAL A 407 82.23 8.35 5.28
C VAL A 407 82.98 7.23 6.02
N GLN A 408 82.53 5.98 5.91
CA GLN A 408 83.24 4.82 6.46
C GLN A 408 84.66 4.71 5.86
N LYS A 409 84.80 4.87 4.54
CA LYS A 409 86.11 4.85 3.84
C LYS A 409 87.04 5.99 4.29
N LEU A 410 86.53 7.20 4.49
CA LEU A 410 87.33 8.34 4.98
C LEU A 410 87.82 8.16 6.41
N SER A 411 86.99 7.59 7.29
CA SER A 411 87.38 7.32 8.68
C SER A 411 88.50 6.27 8.79
N LEU A 412 88.48 5.25 7.92
CA LEU A 412 89.51 4.22 7.87
C LEU A 412 90.84 4.78 7.32
N PHE A 413 90.77 5.66 6.31
CA PHE A 413 91.95 6.35 5.78
C PHE A 413 92.61 7.29 6.82
N GLN A 414 91.81 7.99 7.64
CA GLN A 414 92.33 8.82 8.74
C GLN A 414 92.85 7.99 9.92
N TYR A 415 92.33 6.78 10.15
CA TYR A 415 92.80 5.84 11.17
C TYR A 415 94.11 5.14 10.77
N ILE A 416 94.39 4.99 9.47
CA ILE A 416 95.62 4.37 8.96
C ILE A 416 96.74 5.40 8.74
N ASN A 417 96.41 6.67 8.47
CA ASN A 417 97.38 7.75 8.19
C ASN A 417 97.66 8.71 9.38
N GLY A 418 97.22 8.39 10.59
CA GLY A 418 97.57 9.09 11.83
C GLY A 418 97.93 8.08 12.90
#